data_AF-A0A4Q2LYS7-F1
#
_entry.id   AF-A0A4Q2LYS7-F1
#
_cell.length_a   1.000
_cell.length_b   1.000
_cell.length_c   1.000
_cell.angle_alpha   90.00
_cell.angle_beta   90.00
_cell.angle_gamma   90.00
#
_symmetry.space_group_name_H-M   'P 1'
#
loop_
_entity.id
_entity.type
_entity.pdbx_description
1 polymer ?
#
loop_
_entity_poly.entity_id
_entity_poly.type
_entity_poly.pdbx_seq_one_letter_code
_entity_poly.pdbx_strand_id
1 'polypeptide(L)'
;MVEMLDRFLDSNIYYFNAFVGLMLLIGFGSLIVLLIYNRKIGEPDERTTLINLKITRAMFISLLMLLTFYTALVPSGMRYANQYLIFIVTLSLLIGAVKSVRLYLKDIR
;
A
#
# COMPACT_ATOMS: atom_id res chain seq x y z
N MET A 1 7.35 -8.00 17.34
CA MET A 1 6.38 -8.27 16.25
C MET A 1 7.09 -8.48 14.91
N VAL A 2 7.96 -7.58 14.46
CA VAL A 2 8.71 -7.78 13.20
C VAL A 2 9.56 -9.05 13.23
N GLU A 3 10.25 -9.36 14.33
CA GLU A 3 11.00 -10.62 14.47
C GLU A 3 10.14 -11.89 14.41
N MET A 4 8.89 -11.83 14.87
CA MET A 4 7.96 -12.97 14.76
C MET A 4 7.59 -13.20 13.30
N LEU A 5 7.37 -12.12 12.55
CA LEU A 5 7.09 -12.19 11.13
C LEU A 5 8.33 -12.68 10.35
N ASP A 6 9.53 -12.26 10.76
CA ASP A 6 10.78 -12.69 10.13
C ASP A 6 11.02 -14.19 10.34
N ARG A 7 10.83 -14.68 11.58
CA ARG A 7 10.87 -16.11 11.88
C ARG A 7 9.77 -16.89 11.15
N PHE A 8 8.57 -16.32 11.00
CA PHE A 8 7.49 -16.94 10.24
C PHE A 8 7.86 -17.10 8.76
N LEU A 9 8.45 -16.07 8.14
CA LEU A 9 8.92 -16.12 6.76
C LEU A 9 10.09 -17.10 6.57
N ASP A 10 11.02 -17.16 7.53
CA ASP A 10 12.18 -18.06 7.49
C ASP A 10 11.79 -19.53 7.81
N SER A 11 10.63 -19.75 8.45
CA SER A 11 10.21 -21.10 8.88
C SER A 11 9.94 -22.06 7.72
N ASN A 12 9.45 -21.55 6.58
CA ASN A 12 9.18 -22.37 5.41
C ASN A 12 9.09 -21.52 4.13
N ILE A 13 9.70 -22.03 3.05
CA ILE A 13 9.62 -21.42 1.72
C ILE A 13 8.18 -21.26 1.21
N TYR A 14 7.26 -22.15 1.59
CA TYR A 14 5.85 -22.03 1.23
C TYR A 14 5.19 -20.80 1.86
N TYR A 15 5.48 -20.49 3.13
CA TYR A 15 4.95 -19.29 3.80
C TYR A 15 5.52 -18.01 3.23
N PHE A 16 6.82 -18.02 2.94
CA PHE A 16 7.46 -16.92 2.24
C PHE A 16 6.81 -16.65 0.87
N ASN A 17 6.64 -17.68 0.04
CA ASN A 17 6.03 -17.55 -1.28
C ASN A 17 4.56 -17.10 -1.19
N ALA A 18 3.80 -17.63 -0.22
CA ALA A 18 2.42 -17.22 0.01
C ALA A 18 2.33 -15.74 0.43
N PHE A 19 3.22 -15.28 1.31
CA PHE A 19 3.28 -13.89 1.73
C PHE A 19 3.59 -12.97 0.55
N VAL A 20 4.64 -13.26 -0.22
CA VAL A 20 5.03 -12.47 -1.39
C VAL A 20 3.91 -12.48 -2.44
N GLY A 21 3.32 -13.64 -2.73
CA GLY A 21 2.22 -13.78 -3.68
C GLY A 21 1.00 -12.96 -3.27
N LEU A 22 0.62 -12.99 -1.98
CA LEU A 22 -0.48 -12.19 -1.46
C LEU A 22 -0.17 -10.68 -1.54
N MET A 23 1.05 -10.26 -1.22
CA MET A 23 1.45 -8.86 -1.37
C MET A 23 1.43 -8.38 -2.81
N LEU A 24 1.82 -9.23 -3.76
CA LEU A 24 1.72 -8.92 -5.18
C LEU A 24 0.25 -8.79 -5.61
N LEU A 25 -0.61 -9.73 -5.24
CA LEU A 25 -2.04 -9.67 -5.57
C LEU A 25 -2.70 -8.41 -5.02
N ILE A 26 -2.44 -8.06 -3.76
CA ILE A 26 -2.98 -6.84 -3.14
C ILE A 26 -2.40 -5.59 -3.82
N GLY A 27 -1.09 -5.57 -4.09
CA GLY A 27 -0.42 -4.43 -4.73
C GLY A 27 -0.97 -4.16 -6.14
N PHE A 28 -1.01 -5.20 -6.98
CA PHE A 28 -1.57 -5.11 -8.32
C PHE A 28 -3.07 -4.78 -8.30
N GLY A 29 -3.84 -5.43 -7.43
CA GLY A 29 -5.27 -5.12 -7.27
C GLY A 29 -5.51 -3.66 -6.87
N SER A 30 -4.73 -3.15 -5.93
CA SER A 30 -4.81 -1.74 -5.48
C SER A 30 -4.47 -0.77 -6.61
N LEU A 31 -3.44 -1.10 -7.40
CA LEU A 31 -3.03 -0.29 -8.55
C LEU A 31 -4.11 -0.27 -9.63
N ILE A 32 -4.72 -1.43 -9.94
CA ILE A 32 -5.85 -1.52 -10.89
C ILE A 32 -7.03 -0.67 -10.39
N VAL A 33 -7.40 -0.77 -9.12
CA VAL A 33 -8.47 0.04 -8.53
C VAL A 33 -8.14 1.53 -8.65
N LEU A 34 -6.93 1.96 -8.30
CA LEU A 34 -6.51 3.35 -8.47
C LEU A 34 -6.62 3.82 -9.91
N LEU A 35 -6.17 3.04 -10.89
CA LEU A 35 -6.28 3.39 -12.31
C LEU A 35 -7.74 3.50 -12.77
N ILE A 36 -8.60 2.56 -12.37
CA ILE A 36 -10.03 2.58 -12.73
C ILE A 36 -10.70 3.81 -12.13
N TYR A 37 -10.51 4.06 -10.83
CA TYR A 37 -11.20 5.17 -10.17
C TYR A 37 -10.64 6.53 -10.59
N ASN A 38 -9.33 6.67 -10.85
CA ASN A 38 -8.78 7.88 -11.43
C ASN A 38 -9.39 8.19 -12.80
N ARG A 39 -9.61 7.18 -13.65
CA ARG A 39 -10.32 7.36 -14.92
C ARG A 39 -11.81 7.71 -14.72
N LYS A 40 -12.47 7.12 -13.73
CA LYS A 40 -13.88 7.38 -13.42
C LYS A 40 -14.14 8.74 -12.78
N ILE A 41 -13.17 9.31 -12.06
CA ILE A 41 -13.28 10.64 -11.45
C ILE A 41 -13.40 11.73 -12.54
N GLY A 42 -12.87 11.47 -13.75
CA GLY A 42 -13.07 12.30 -14.93
C GLY A 42 -11.88 13.20 -15.27
N GLU A 43 -12.11 14.18 -16.15
CA GLU A 43 -11.09 15.12 -16.60
C GLU A 43 -10.59 16.04 -15.46
N PRO A 44 -9.35 16.54 -15.57
CA PRO A 44 -8.74 17.38 -14.55
C PRO A 44 -9.42 18.75 -14.46
N ASP A 45 -10.45 18.83 -13.64
CA ASP A 45 -11.03 20.06 -13.10
C ASP A 45 -10.46 20.35 -11.69
N GLU A 46 -10.67 21.55 -11.13
CA GLU A 46 -10.22 21.92 -9.78
C GLU A 46 -10.68 20.90 -8.73
N ARG A 47 -11.93 20.43 -8.84
CA ARG A 47 -12.51 19.44 -7.93
C ARG A 47 -11.83 18.07 -8.05
N THR A 48 -11.63 17.59 -9.27
CA THR A 48 -10.94 16.32 -9.57
C THR A 48 -9.50 16.34 -9.07
N THR A 49 -8.81 17.47 -9.29
CA THR A 49 -7.44 17.68 -8.83
C THR A 49 -7.34 17.62 -7.31
N LEU A 50 -8.29 18.23 -6.60
CA LEU A 50 -8.34 18.21 -5.14
C LEU A 50 -8.62 16.79 -4.59
N ILE A 51 -9.47 16.02 -5.26
CA ILE A 51 -9.72 14.60 -4.93
C ILE A 51 -8.44 13.78 -5.10
N ASN A 52 -7.77 13.91 -6.24
CA ASN A 52 -6.51 13.20 -6.51
C ASN A 52 -5.42 13.59 -5.50
N LEU A 53 -5.32 14.88 -5.14
CA LEU A 53 -4.39 15.34 -4.11
C LEU A 53 -4.69 14.70 -2.75
N LYS A 54 -5.97 14.58 -2.35
CA LYS A 54 -6.36 13.90 -1.10
C LYS A 54 -5.95 12.43 -1.10
N ILE A 55 -6.09 11.74 -2.24
CA ILE A 55 -5.69 10.32 -2.38
C ILE A 55 -4.17 10.21 -2.27
N THR A 56 -3.42 10.96 -3.07
CA THR A 56 -1.95 10.96 -3.07
C THR A 56 -1.38 11.35 -1.71
N ARG A 57 -1.96 12.36 -1.05
CA ARG A 57 -1.55 12.76 0.29
C ARG A 57 -1.77 11.64 1.32
N ALA A 58 -2.90 10.93 1.25
CA ALA A 58 -3.15 9.80 2.14
C ALA A 58 -2.14 8.66 1.92
N MET A 59 -1.85 8.32 0.67
CA MET A 59 -0.83 7.34 0.32
C MET A 59 0.55 7.76 0.85
N PHE A 60 0.98 8.99 0.56
CA PHE A 60 2.28 9.51 0.96
C PHE A 60 2.45 9.55 2.49
N ILE A 61 1.47 10.08 3.22
CA ILE A 61 1.51 10.13 4.69
C ILE A 61 1.59 8.70 5.27
N SER A 62 0.77 7.78 4.77
CA SER A 62 0.81 6.39 5.24
C SER A 62 2.15 5.71 4.94
N LEU A 63 2.73 5.98 3.77
CA LEU A 63 4.04 5.45 3.38
C LEU A 63 5.13 5.97 4.32
N LEU A 64 5.16 7.27 4.59
CA LEU A 64 6.12 7.87 5.52
C LEU A 64 5.97 7.32 6.93
N MET A 65 4.74 7.17 7.44
CA MET A 65 4.49 6.60 8.76
C MET A 65 5.00 5.15 8.85
N LEU A 66 4.64 4.32 7.87
CA LEU A 66 5.05 2.92 7.83
C LEU A 66 6.56 2.76 7.67
N LEU A 67 7.19 3.62 6.86
CA LEU A 67 8.64 3.62 6.69
C LEU A 67 9.36 4.06 7.97
N THR A 68 8.84 5.08 8.65
CA THR A 68 9.37 5.53 9.95
C THR A 68 9.27 4.43 10.99
N PHE A 69 8.13 3.73 11.02
CA PHE A 69 7.94 2.59 11.92
C PHE A 69 8.92 1.46 11.60
N TYR A 70 9.10 1.16 10.31
CA TYR A 70 10.06 0.16 9.85
C TYR A 70 11.49 0.51 10.26
N THR A 71 11.97 1.72 9.98
CA THR A 71 13.34 2.12 10.33
C THR A 71 13.58 2.17 11.83
N ALA A 72 12.55 2.49 12.63
CA ALA A 72 12.65 2.54 14.08
C ALA A 72 12.66 1.14 14.74
N LEU A 73 12.03 0.13 14.13
CA LEU A 73 11.76 -1.17 14.77
C LEU A 73 12.49 -2.35 14.15
N VAL A 74 13.07 -2.21 12.96
CA VAL A 74 13.73 -3.32 12.27
C VAL A 74 15.22 -3.34 12.62
N PRO A 75 15.72 -4.43 13.25
CA PRO A 75 17.14 -4.60 13.51
C PRO A 75 17.96 -4.71 12.22
N SER A 76 19.22 -4.29 12.26
CA SER A 76 20.14 -4.21 11.11
C SER A 76 20.59 -5.54 10.49
N GLY A 77 19.93 -6.66 10.81
CA GLY A 77 20.30 -8.01 10.35
C GLY A 77 19.16 -8.84 9.74
N MET A 78 18.02 -8.24 9.41
CA MET A 78 16.89 -8.99 8.85
C MET A 78 17.15 -9.49 7.43
N ARG A 79 16.90 -10.79 7.21
CA ARG A 79 17.14 -11.48 5.93
C ARG A 79 16.16 -11.06 4.83
N TYR A 80 14.94 -10.66 5.21
CA TYR A 80 13.84 -10.35 4.31
C TYR A 80 13.45 -8.87 4.26
N ALA A 81 14.42 -7.97 4.49
CA ALA A 81 14.23 -6.52 4.48
C ALA A 81 13.48 -6.00 3.24
N ASN A 82 13.79 -6.52 2.05
CA ASN A 82 13.17 -6.08 0.79
C ASN A 82 11.67 -6.42 0.73
N GLN A 83 11.27 -7.57 1.28
CA GLN A 83 9.89 -8.03 1.29
C GLN A 83 9.05 -7.17 2.24
N TYR A 84 9.63 -6.69 3.34
CA TYR A 84 8.98 -5.71 4.21
C TYR A 84 8.81 -4.34 3.55
N LEU A 85 9.79 -3.88 2.77
CA LEU A 85 9.64 -2.65 1.99
C LEU A 85 8.50 -2.76 0.98
N ILE A 86 8.42 -3.89 0.26
CA ILE A 86 7.30 -4.18 -0.65
C ILE A 86 5.97 -4.21 0.12
N PHE A 87 5.96 -4.81 1.32
CA PHE A 87 4.77 -4.84 2.17
C PHE A 87 4.26 -3.43 2.51
N ILE A 88 5.17 -2.54 2.91
CA ILE A 88 4.89 -1.14 3.24
C ILE A 88 4.33 -0.38 2.04
N VAL A 89 4.94 -0.54 0.86
CA VAL A 89 4.47 0.10 -0.37
C VAL A 89 3.08 -0.39 -0.74
N THR A 90 2.85 -1.70 -0.70
CA THR A 90 1.54 -2.28 -1.00
C THR A 90 0.46 -1.81 -0.03
N LEU A 91 0.77 -1.68 1.26
CA LEU A 91 -0.20 -1.19 2.24
C LEU A 91 -0.57 0.29 1.98
N SER A 92 0.42 1.11 1.60
CA SER A 92 0.17 2.49 1.16
C SER A 92 -0.69 2.56 -0.11
N LEU A 93 -0.42 1.72 -1.11
CA LEU A 93 -1.25 1.60 -2.32
C LEU A 93 -2.69 1.21 -1.99
N LEU A 94 -2.88 0.25 -1.07
CA LEU A 94 -4.19 -0.19 -0.62
C LEU A 94 -4.98 0.94 0.05
N ILE A 95 -4.33 1.74 0.90
CA ILE A 95 -4.94 2.93 1.52
C ILE A 95 -5.41 3.92 0.45
N GLY A 96 -4.58 4.14 -0.58
CA GLY A 96 -4.93 4.95 -1.74
C GLY A 96 -6.16 4.43 -2.48
N ALA A 97 -6.18 3.13 -2.79
CA ALA A 97 -7.28 2.46 -3.48
C ALA A 97 -8.60 2.54 -2.68
N VAL A 98 -8.57 2.30 -1.37
CA VAL A 98 -9.76 2.42 -0.52
C VAL A 98 -10.24 3.88 -0.49
N LYS A 99 -9.32 4.84 -0.40
CA LYS A 99 -9.67 6.27 -0.41
C LYS A 99 -10.27 6.71 -1.75
N SER A 100 -9.75 6.25 -2.87
CA SER A 100 -10.28 6.61 -4.20
C SER A 100 -11.70 6.09 -4.39
N VAL A 101 -11.96 4.84 -4.02
CA VAL A 101 -13.31 4.24 -4.03
C VAL A 101 -14.26 5.05 -3.16
N ARG A 102 -13.85 5.35 -1.91
CA ARG A 102 -14.70 6.07 -0.95
C ARG A 102 -15.03 7.49 -1.41
N LEU A 103 -14.06 8.21 -1.97
CA LEU A 103 -14.28 9.58 -2.47
C LEU A 103 -15.17 9.57 -3.71
N TYR A 104 -14.98 8.64 -4.64
CA TYR A 104 -15.86 8.49 -5.79
C TYR A 104 -17.32 8.23 -5.36
N LEU A 105 -17.54 7.33 -4.41
CA LEU A 105 -18.88 7.01 -3.92
C LEU A 105 -19.56 8.14 -3.12
N LYS A 106 -18.78 9.07 -2.56
CA LYS A 106 -19.33 10.14 -1.71
C LYS A 106 -19.50 11.46 -2.47
N ASP A 107 -18.55 11.79 -3.33
CA ASP A 107 -18.45 13.11 -3.94
C ASP A 107 -18.91 13.11 -5.41
N ILE A 108 -18.91 11.97 -6.11
CA ILE A 108 -19.14 11.89 -7.56
C ILE A 108 -20.42 11.12 -7.92
N ARG A 109 -20.64 9.95 -7.33
CA ARG A 109 -21.89 9.18 -7.50
C ARG A 109 -22.99 9.73 -6.62
#